data_AF-A0A2N4SEA3-F1
#
_entry.id   AF-A0A2N4SEA3-F1
#
_cell.length_a   1.000
_cell.length_b   1.000
_cell.length_c   1.000
_cell.angle_alpha   90.00
_cell.angle_beta   90.00
_cell.angle_gamma   90.00
#
_symmetry.space_group_name_H-M   'P 1'
#
loop_
_entity.id
_entity.type
_entity.pdbx_description
1 polymer ?
#
loop_
_entity_poly.entity_id
_entity_poly.type
_entity_poly.pdbx_seq_one_letter_code
_entity_poly.pdbx_strand_id
1 'polypeptide(L)' 'MKTSEFKRYLASLGATFLEGKKHTKVYLNGKQTTLPRHATEELGLGLRMLILRQLGVNPKGK' A
#
# COMPACT_ATOMS: atom_id res chain seq x y z
N MET A 1 -5.70 3.66 10.77
CA MET A 1 -6.07 2.82 9.61
C MET A 1 -5.35 1.50 9.71
N LYS A 2 -6.13 0.44 9.75
CA LYS A 2 -5.65 -0.95 9.73
C LYS A 2 -5.08 -1.29 8.37
N THR A 3 -4.18 -2.26 8.34
CA THR A 3 -3.57 -2.75 7.09
C THR A 3 -4.59 -3.25 6.07
N SER A 4 -5.67 -3.87 6.55
CA SER A 4 -6.79 -4.33 5.70
C SER A 4 -7.57 -3.19 5.05
N GLU A 5 -7.79 -2.08 5.77
CA GLU A 5 -8.40 -0.87 5.22
C GLU A 5 -7.49 -0.23 4.16
N PHE A 6 -6.19 -0.16 4.44
CA PHE A 6 -5.25 0.40 3.48
C PHE A 6 -5.14 -0.45 2.21
N LYS A 7 -5.17 -1.77 2.35
CA LYS A 7 -5.21 -2.69 1.21
C LYS A 7 -6.46 -2.46 0.34
N ARG A 8 -7.63 -2.26 0.96
CA ARG A 8 -8.88 -1.91 0.25
C ARG A 8 -8.80 -0.56 -0.46
N TYR A 9 -8.21 0.44 0.19
CA TYR A 9 -7.96 1.74 -0.43
C TYR A 9 -7.04 1.63 -1.66
N LEU A 10 -5.90 0.95 -1.54
CA LEU A 10 -5.01 0.72 -2.67
C LEU A 10 -5.70 -0.07 -3.81
N ALA A 11 -6.52 -1.07 -3.46
CA ALA A 11 -7.32 -1.80 -4.45
C ALA A 11 -8.31 -0.89 -5.19
N SER A 12 -8.94 0.07 -4.51
CA SER A 12 -9.84 1.05 -5.16
C SER A 12 -9.12 2.00 -6.13
N LEU A 13 -7.80 2.16 -5.98
CA LEU A 13 -6.96 2.89 -6.93
C LEU A 13 -6.53 2.02 -8.13
N GLY A 14 -6.93 0.76 -8.17
CA GLY A 14 -6.53 -0.20 -9.21
C GLY A 14 -5.22 -0.94 -8.91
N ALA A 15 -4.76 -0.94 -7.65
CA ALA A 15 -3.54 -1.67 -7.31
C ALA A 15 -3.76 -3.19 -7.35
N THR A 16 -2.74 -3.92 -7.79
CA THR A 16 -2.70 -5.38 -7.76
C THR A 16 -1.77 -5.89 -6.66
N PHE A 17 -2.07 -7.08 -6.13
CA PHE A 17 -1.38 -7.64 -4.97
C PHE A 17 -0.85 -9.03 -5.29
N LEU A 18 0.45 -9.23 -5.08
CA LEU A 18 1.09 -10.54 -5.16
C LEU A 18 1.56 -10.95 -3.76
N GLU A 19 1.05 -12.07 -3.26
CA GLU A 19 1.45 -12.57 -1.95
C GLU A 19 2.84 -13.22 -2.01
N GLY A 20 3.79 -12.66 -1.26
CA GLY A 20 5.08 -13.29 -1.00
C GLY A 20 5.08 -14.07 0.31
N LYS A 21 6.20 -14.76 0.59
CA LYS A 21 6.39 -15.53 1.84
C LYS A 21 6.34 -14.65 3.10
N LYS A 22 6.83 -13.40 3.04
CA LYS A 22 6.90 -12.48 4.19
C LYS A 22 6.12 -11.17 4.00
N HIS A 23 6.12 -10.63 2.78
CA HIS A 23 5.45 -9.37 2.44
C HIS A 23 4.56 -9.55 1.21
N THR A 24 3.48 -8.79 1.17
CA THR A 24 2.64 -8.66 -0.03
C THR A 24 3.25 -7.58 -0.92
N LYS A 25 3.58 -7.93 -2.16
CA LYS A 25 3.99 -6.94 -3.15
C LYS A 25 2.76 -6.26 -3.70
N VAL A 26 2.81 -4.94 -3.82
CA VAL A 26 1.73 -4.12 -4.36
C VAL A 26 2.24 -3.42 -5.59
N TYR A 27 1.46 -3.48 -6.67
CA TYR A 27 1.78 -2.83 -7.94
C TYR A 27 0.68 -1.84 -8.30
N LEU A 28 1.06 -0.64 -8.71
CA LEU A 28 0.14 0.39 -9.17
C LEU A 28 0.88 1.33 -10.14
N ASN A 29 0.28 1.66 -11.28
CA ASN A 29 0.84 2.60 -12.28
C ASN A 29 2.29 2.28 -12.70
N GLY A 30 2.62 1.00 -12.87
CA GLY A 30 3.98 0.55 -13.21
C GLY A 30 5.00 0.67 -12.07
N LYS A 31 4.59 1.10 -10.88
CA LYS A 31 5.43 1.19 -9.67
C LYS A 31 5.10 0.04 -8.72
N GLN A 32 6.04 -0.25 -7.81
CA GLN A 32 5.89 -1.31 -6.83
C GLN A 32 6.28 -0.87 -5.42
N THR A 33 5.68 -1.52 -4.43
CA THR A 33 6.06 -1.43 -3.02
C THR A 33 5.76 -2.74 -2.30
N THR A 34 6.10 -2.83 -1.01
CA THR A 34 5.83 -3.99 -0.16
C THR A 34 4.99 -3.59 1.05
N LEU A 35 3.96 -4.38 1.33
CA LEU A 35 3.07 -4.22 2.47
C LEU A 35 3.32 -5.36 3.48
N PRO A 36 3.43 -5.07 4.79
CA PRO A 36 3.50 -6.09 5.82
C PRO A 36 2.26 -6.99 5.80
N ARG A 37 2.44 -8.31 5.81
CA ARG A 37 1.33 -9.27 5.80
C ARG A 37 0.63 -9.37 7.15
N HIS A 38 1.41 -9.37 8.23
CA HIS A 38 0.94 -9.59 9.61
C HIS A 38 1.04 -8.32 10.46
N ALA A 39 0.54 -7.21 9.95
CA ALA A 39 0.36 -6.03 10.79
C ALA A 39 -0.96 -6.21 11.58
N THR A 40 -0.81 -6.67 12.82
CA THR A 40 -1.88 -6.79 13.82
C THR A 40 -2.37 -5.42 14.31
N GLU A 41 -1.55 -4.39 14.10
CA GLU A 41 -1.80 -3.02 14.54
C GLU A 41 -2.11 -2.07 13.37
N GLU A 42 -2.36 -0.81 13.71
CA GLU A 42 -2.51 0.26 12.73
C GLU A 42 -1.19 0.55 12.00
N LEU A 43 -1.25 0.73 10.67
CA LEU A 43 -0.07 1.18 9.93
C LEU A 43 0.30 2.60 10.37
N GLY A 44 1.55 2.89 10.71
CA GLY A 44 1.97 4.26 11.01
C GLY A 44 1.71 5.22 9.83
N LEU A 45 1.36 6.48 10.13
CA LEU A 45 1.08 7.49 9.09
C LEU A 45 2.26 7.66 8.12
N GLY A 46 3.49 7.68 8.63
CA GLY A 46 4.69 7.80 7.80
C GLY A 46 4.85 6.67 6.79
N LEU A 47 4.58 5.42 7.20
CA LEU A 47 4.64 4.25 6.31
C LEU A 47 3.56 4.33 5.21
N ARG A 48 2.34 4.73 5.57
CA ARG A 48 1.26 4.93 4.58
C ARG A 48 1.65 5.97 3.53
N MET A 49 2.17 7.11 3.97
CA MET A 49 2.60 8.19 3.07
C MET A 49 3.78 7.76 2.18
N LEU A 50 4.73 7.00 2.73
CA LEU A 50 5.84 6.44 1.96
C LEU A 50 5.34 5.50 0.87
N ILE A 51 4.42 4.57 1.21
CA ILE A 51 3.82 3.64 0.26
C ILE A 51 3.10 4.38 -0.87
N LEU A 52 2.29 5.39 -0.55
CA LEU A 52 1.59 6.18 -1.56
C LEU A 52 2.57 6.88 -2.50
N ARG A 53 3.61 7.53 -1.96
CA ARG A 53 4.67 8.16 -2.76
C ARG A 53 5.39 7.17 -3.66
N GLN A 54 5.73 5.99 -3.14
CA GLN A 54 6.38 4.92 -3.91
C GLN A 54 5.48 4.40 -5.03
N LEU A 55 4.17 4.31 -4.80
CA LEU A 55 3.19 3.93 -5.81
C LEU A 55 2.82 5.08 -6.76
N GLY A 56 3.42 6.26 -6.58
CA GLY A 56 3.12 7.44 -7.40
C GLY A 56 1.74 8.04 -7.15
N VAL A 57 1.09 7.67 -6.06
CA VAL A 57 -0.16 8.28 -5.60
C VAL A 57 0.21 9.57 -4.90
N ASN A 58 -0.01 10.70 -5.57
CA ASN A 58 0.24 12.00 -4.98
C ASN A 58 -1.03 12.47 -4.27
N PRO A 59 -1.08 12.54 -2.92
CA PRO A 59 -2.27 13.02 -2.22
C PRO A 59 -2.56 14.50 -2.46
N LYS A 60 -1.64 15.23 -3.11
CA LYS A 60 -1.79 16.64 -3.51
C LYS A 60 -2.06 16.86 -5.01
N GLY A 61 -2.56 15.85 -5.72
CA GLY A 61 -2.87 15.98 -7.15
C GLY A 61 -4.12 16.83 -7.40
N LYS A 62 -3.90 18.14 -7.59
CA LYS A 62 -4.53 18.92 -8.64
C LYS A 62 -3.43 19.30 -9.63
#